data_AF-A0A914CJC6-F1
#
_entry.id   AF-A0A914CJC6-F1
#
_cell.length_a   1.000
_cell.length_b   1.000
_cell.length_c   1.000
_cell.angle_alpha   90.00
_cell.angle_beta   90.00
_cell.angle_gamma   90.00
#
_symmetry.space_group_name_H-M   'P 1'
#
loop_
_entity.id
_entity.type
_entity.pdbx_description
1 polymer ?
#
loop_
_entity_poly.entity_id
_entity_poly.type
_entity_poly.pdbx_seq_one_letter_code
_entity_poly.pdbx_strand_id
1 'polypeptide(L)'
;MKLVTLIALALVIRASYATLGFDSISTLSTSTFQCLGNNGYSSFIARVASTNGVDNVGVQNIKNAISAGLTDVDAYIAPCPASCVSASNQVQNAINAIQTAGITVGTIWLDIVANPDWSSDISTNRQFINDMITTAQGPMCFSDFEHF
;
A
#
# COMPACT_ATOMS: atom_id res chain seq x y z
N MET A 1 1.81 -48.50 7.00
CA MET A 1 1.21 -47.43 7.83
C MET A 1 2.18 -46.27 8.06
N LYS A 2 3.38 -46.46 8.65
CA LYS A 2 4.34 -45.36 8.94
C LYS A 2 4.78 -44.51 7.72
N LEU A 3 4.97 -45.12 6.55
CA LEU A 3 5.37 -44.40 5.33
C LEU A 3 4.26 -43.50 4.77
N VAL A 4 3.00 -43.95 4.85
CA VAL A 4 1.82 -43.19 4.42
C VAL A 4 1.61 -41.97 5.32
N THR A 5 1.85 -42.12 6.63
CA THR A 5 1.77 -41.02 7.60
C THR A 5 2.87 -39.96 7.38
N LEU A 6 4.08 -40.36 6.99
CA LEU A 6 5.19 -39.44 6.67
C LEU A 6 4.92 -38.62 5.38
N ILE A 7 4.39 -39.26 4.33
CA ILE A 7 4.01 -38.58 3.09
C ILE A 7 2.84 -37.60 3.35
N ALA A 8 1.85 -38.03 4.12
CA ALA A 8 0.74 -37.17 4.52
C ALA A 8 1.23 -35.94 5.31
N LEU A 9 2.22 -36.09 6.21
CA LEU A 9 2.79 -34.99 7.00
C LEU A 9 3.61 -34.00 6.14
N ALA A 10 4.37 -34.49 5.16
CA ALA A 10 5.13 -33.65 4.22
C ALA A 10 4.21 -32.82 3.30
N LEU A 11 3.01 -33.32 2.98
CA LEU A 11 2.00 -32.62 2.19
C LEU A 11 1.26 -31.51 2.97
N VAL A 12 1.37 -31.47 4.30
CA VAL A 12 0.75 -30.42 5.15
C VAL A 12 1.69 -29.26 5.43
N ILE A 13 2.95 -29.32 4.99
CA ILE A 13 3.88 -28.20 5.09
C ILE A 13 3.49 -27.20 4.00
N ARG A 14 2.52 -26.34 4.30
CA ARG A 14 2.37 -25.09 3.54
C ARG A 14 3.60 -24.25 3.87
N ALA A 15 4.58 -24.24 2.97
CA ALA A 15 5.63 -23.26 3.01
C ALA A 15 4.96 -21.88 2.86
N SER A 16 4.90 -21.11 3.94
CA SER A 16 4.59 -19.69 3.86
C SER A 16 5.80 -19.00 3.24
N TYR A 17 5.71 -18.68 1.95
CA TYR A 17 6.73 -17.86 1.31
C TYR A 17 6.56 -16.43 1.81
N ALA A 18 7.47 -15.99 2.69
CA ALA A 18 7.56 -14.60 3.06
C ALA A 18 8.22 -13.82 1.91
N THR A 19 7.61 -12.71 1.52
CA THR A 19 8.17 -11.80 0.53
C THR A 19 9.03 -10.77 1.23
N LEU A 20 10.25 -10.52 0.73
CA LEU A 20 11.05 -9.38 1.18
C LEU A 20 10.62 -8.14 0.40
N GLY A 21 10.18 -7.12 1.12
CA GLY A 21 9.73 -5.86 0.55
C GLY A 21 10.34 -4.66 1.28
N PHE A 22 10.08 -3.47 0.74
CA PHE A 22 10.52 -2.22 1.33
C PHE A 22 9.56 -1.08 0.97
N ASP A 23 9.61 0.01 1.73
CA ASP A 23 8.99 1.29 1.41
C ASP A 23 10.07 2.38 1.30
N SER A 24 9.78 3.42 0.52
CA SER A 24 10.65 4.59 0.45
C SER A 24 9.92 5.80 -0.10
N ILE A 25 10.20 6.95 0.51
CA ILE A 25 9.77 8.27 0.03
C ILE A 25 10.83 8.97 -0.82
N SER A 26 12.03 8.40 -0.92
CA SER A 26 13.11 8.97 -1.75
C SER A 26 12.88 8.67 -3.22
N THR A 27 13.36 9.53 -4.11
CA THR A 27 13.35 9.25 -5.55
C THR A 27 14.22 8.04 -5.86
N LEU A 28 13.65 7.01 -6.48
CA LEU A 28 14.36 5.79 -6.88
C LEU A 28 14.27 5.61 -8.39
N SER A 29 15.41 5.34 -9.03
CA SER A 29 15.46 5.02 -10.46
C SER A 29 14.99 3.59 -10.72
N THR A 30 14.56 3.29 -11.96
CA THR A 30 14.29 1.92 -12.41
C THR A 30 15.50 0.99 -12.20
N SER A 31 16.73 1.47 -12.43
CA SER A 31 17.95 0.70 -12.19
C SER A 31 18.17 0.36 -10.71
N THR A 32 17.71 1.23 -9.79
CA THR A 32 17.76 0.95 -8.35
C THR A 32 16.77 -0.14 -8.00
N PHE A 33 15.54 -0.08 -8.52
CA PHE A 33 14.56 -1.16 -8.33
C PHE A 33 15.03 -2.49 -8.94
N GLN A 34 15.66 -2.48 -10.11
CA GLN A 34 16.26 -3.69 -10.71
C GLN A 34 17.35 -4.28 -9.81
N CYS A 35 18.21 -3.43 -9.24
CA CYS A 35 19.24 -3.86 -8.30
C CYS A 35 18.61 -4.54 -7.07
N LEU A 36 17.59 -3.91 -6.48
CA LEU A 36 16.89 -4.46 -5.32
C LEU A 36 16.17 -5.78 -5.66
N GLY A 37 15.49 -5.85 -6.81
CA GLY A 37 14.88 -7.08 -7.32
C GLY A 37 15.87 -8.22 -7.48
N ASN A 38 17.04 -7.96 -8.06
CA ASN A 38 18.13 -8.94 -8.20
C ASN A 38 18.71 -9.39 -6.85
N ASN A 39 18.49 -8.63 -5.77
CA ASN A 39 18.89 -8.96 -4.40
C ASN A 39 17.73 -9.51 -3.56
N GLY A 40 16.62 -9.91 -4.19
CA GLY A 40 15.51 -10.61 -3.54
C GLY A 40 14.40 -9.72 -2.99
N TYR A 41 14.43 -8.40 -3.24
CA TYR A 41 13.33 -7.50 -2.88
C TYR A 41 12.29 -7.48 -4.00
N SER A 42 11.20 -8.21 -3.82
CA SER A 42 10.16 -8.36 -4.85
C SER A 42 8.87 -7.60 -4.55
N SER A 43 8.78 -6.94 -3.40
CA SER A 43 7.65 -6.11 -2.97
C SER A 43 8.05 -4.67 -2.68
N PHE A 44 7.21 -3.71 -3.06
CA PHE A 44 7.44 -2.28 -2.81
C PHE A 44 6.16 -1.53 -2.46
N ILE A 45 6.19 -0.68 -1.43
CA ILE A 45 5.05 0.18 -1.04
C ILE A 45 5.46 1.64 -1.13
N ALA A 46 4.74 2.43 -1.95
CA ALA A 46 5.07 3.85 -2.16
C ALA A 46 4.08 4.79 -1.46
N ARG A 47 4.57 5.88 -0.88
CA ARG A 47 3.68 6.96 -0.42
C ARG A 47 3.09 7.72 -1.60
N VAL A 48 1.77 7.75 -1.75
CA VAL A 48 1.11 8.46 -2.87
C VAL A 48 0.36 9.72 -2.43
N ALA A 49 0.17 9.90 -1.12
CA ALA A 49 -0.33 11.15 -0.56
C ALA A 49 0.15 11.35 0.89
N SER A 50 0.25 12.62 1.29
CA SER A 50 0.68 13.05 2.62
C SER A 50 0.02 14.39 3.00
N THR A 51 0.50 15.01 4.08
CA THR A 51 0.15 16.39 4.47
C THR A 51 0.44 17.43 3.38
N ASN A 52 1.36 17.13 2.46
CA ASN A 52 1.66 18.00 1.31
C ASN A 52 0.76 17.74 0.08
N GLY A 53 -0.29 16.93 0.22
CA GLY A 53 -1.14 16.49 -0.87
C GLY A 53 -0.59 15.26 -1.59
N VAL A 54 -0.86 15.15 -2.90
CA VAL A 54 -0.40 14.03 -3.74
C VAL A 54 1.13 13.99 -3.80
N ASP A 55 1.70 12.81 -3.54
CA ASP A 55 3.13 12.56 -3.60
C ASP A 55 3.51 12.00 -4.98
N ASN A 56 3.87 12.91 -5.88
CA ASN A 56 4.26 12.56 -7.25
C ASN A 56 5.56 11.73 -7.30
N VAL A 57 6.42 11.79 -6.26
CA VAL A 57 7.64 10.98 -6.21
C VAL A 57 7.26 9.52 -6.01
N GLY A 58 6.34 9.23 -5.09
CA GLY A 58 5.86 7.87 -4.90
C GLY A 58 5.10 7.32 -6.11
N VAL A 59 4.25 8.13 -6.75
CA VAL A 59 3.59 7.75 -8.01
C VAL A 59 4.62 7.40 -9.09
N GLN A 60 5.70 8.18 -9.23
CA GLN A 60 6.76 7.87 -10.17
C GLN A 60 7.60 6.64 -9.76
N ASN A 61 7.82 6.43 -8.45
CA ASN A 61 8.50 5.24 -7.94
C ASN A 61 7.72 3.96 -8.25
N ILE A 62 6.38 3.95 -8.14
CA ILE A 62 5.53 2.82 -8.55
C ILE A 62 5.77 2.47 -10.02
N LYS A 63 5.76 3.48 -10.92
CA LYS A 63 6.04 3.27 -12.35
C LYS A 63 7.42 2.66 -12.57
N ASN A 64 8.42 3.14 -11.85
CA ASN A 64 9.80 2.65 -11.95
C ASN A 64 9.92 1.22 -11.43
N ALA A 65 9.25 0.88 -10.32
CA ALA A 65 9.21 -0.46 -9.74
C ALA A 65 8.58 -1.49 -10.70
N ILE A 66 7.41 -1.15 -11.25
CA ILE A 66 6.72 -2.01 -12.24
C ILE A 66 7.57 -2.17 -13.50
N SER A 67 8.18 -1.08 -14.00
CA SER A 67 9.08 -1.14 -15.16
C SER A 67 10.35 -1.95 -14.89
N ALA A 68 10.77 -2.06 -13.62
CA ALA A 68 11.89 -2.89 -13.18
C ALA A 68 11.50 -4.37 -13.00
N GLY A 69 10.22 -4.73 -13.14
CA GLY A 69 9.72 -6.10 -13.03
C GLY A 69 9.31 -6.53 -11.61
N LEU A 70 9.16 -5.60 -10.66
CA LEU A 70 8.53 -5.93 -9.37
C LEU A 70 7.05 -6.23 -9.61
N THR A 71 6.57 -7.34 -9.04
CA THR A 71 5.22 -7.86 -9.25
C THR A 71 4.26 -7.54 -8.11
N ASP A 72 4.79 -7.19 -6.95
CA ASP A 72 4.03 -6.84 -5.76
C ASP A 72 4.29 -5.36 -5.44
N VAL A 73 3.41 -4.48 -5.92
CA VAL A 73 3.58 -3.03 -5.78
C VAL A 73 2.31 -2.42 -5.24
N ASP A 74 2.43 -1.85 -4.05
CA ASP A 74 1.35 -1.22 -3.30
C ASP A 74 1.61 0.27 -3.11
N ALA A 75 0.60 0.96 -2.61
CA ALA A 75 0.68 2.36 -2.27
C ALA A 75 0.22 2.59 -0.83
N TYR A 76 0.60 3.72 -0.23
CA TYR A 76 0.02 4.16 1.03
C TYR A 76 -0.26 5.66 1.04
N ILE A 77 -1.27 6.04 1.82
CA ILE A 77 -1.60 7.43 2.13
C ILE A 77 -1.20 7.68 3.58
N ALA A 78 -0.41 8.72 3.83
CA ALA A 78 -0.16 9.24 5.17
C ALA A 78 -1.23 10.29 5.49
N PRO A 79 -2.27 9.99 6.29
CA PRO A 79 -3.42 10.85 6.38
C PRO A 79 -3.15 12.16 7.13
N CYS A 80 -3.87 13.20 6.73
CA CYS A 80 -3.76 14.54 7.30
C CYS A 80 -5.13 15.03 7.80
N PRO A 81 -5.52 14.72 9.05
CA PRO A 81 -6.88 14.95 9.51
C PRO A 81 -7.25 16.42 9.80
N ALA A 82 -6.29 17.28 10.13
CA ALA A 82 -6.58 18.65 10.59
C ALA A 82 -6.26 19.75 9.58
N SER A 83 -5.11 19.67 8.91
CA SER A 83 -4.53 20.79 8.14
C SER A 83 -4.70 20.66 6.61
N CYS A 84 -5.41 19.64 6.14
CA CYS A 84 -5.53 19.30 4.72
C CYS A 84 -6.98 19.23 4.25
N VAL A 85 -7.14 18.80 2.98
CA VAL A 85 -8.45 18.50 2.39
C VAL A 85 -9.15 17.36 3.16
N SER A 86 -10.46 17.21 2.95
CA SER A 86 -11.26 16.16 3.60
C SER A 86 -10.69 14.75 3.40
N ALA A 87 -11.02 13.83 4.31
CA ALA A 87 -10.71 12.41 4.21
C ALA A 87 -10.97 11.84 2.81
N SER A 88 -12.17 12.09 2.27
CA SER A 88 -12.56 11.65 0.93
C SER A 88 -11.68 12.24 -0.16
N ASN A 89 -11.35 13.54 -0.09
CA ASN A 89 -10.52 14.18 -1.11
C ASN A 89 -9.07 13.67 -1.06
N GLN A 90 -8.53 13.33 0.12
CA GLN A 90 -7.19 12.71 0.21
C GLN A 90 -7.15 11.39 -0.54
N VAL A 91 -8.17 10.54 -0.35
CA VAL A 91 -8.28 9.25 -1.02
C VAL A 91 -8.52 9.41 -2.52
N GLN A 92 -9.48 10.26 -2.93
CA GLN A 92 -9.79 10.50 -4.34
C GLN A 92 -8.60 11.08 -5.10
N ASN A 93 -7.88 12.05 -4.52
CA ASN A 93 -6.72 12.64 -5.17
C ASN A 93 -5.59 11.63 -5.38
N ALA A 94 -5.35 10.75 -4.39
CA ALA A 94 -4.37 9.68 -4.52
C ALA A 94 -4.75 8.68 -5.62
N ILE A 95 -6.00 8.20 -5.62
CA ILE A 95 -6.53 7.28 -6.65
C ILE A 95 -6.44 7.93 -8.04
N ASN A 96 -6.88 9.17 -8.18
CA ASN A 96 -6.84 9.91 -9.45
C ASN A 96 -5.41 10.06 -9.96
N ALA A 97 -4.44 10.31 -9.07
CA ALA A 97 -3.03 10.43 -9.45
C ALA A 97 -2.47 9.11 -9.99
N ILE A 98 -2.78 7.98 -9.33
CA ILE A 98 -2.40 6.63 -9.78
C ILE A 98 -3.05 6.33 -11.14
N GLN A 99 -4.37 6.57 -11.28
CA GLN A 99 -5.11 6.29 -12.52
C GLN A 99 -4.62 7.16 -13.69
N THR A 100 -4.41 8.45 -13.45
CA THR A 100 -3.90 9.40 -14.48
C THR A 100 -2.50 9.01 -14.94
N ALA A 101 -1.68 8.47 -14.04
CA ALA A 101 -0.35 7.97 -14.37
C ALA A 101 -0.36 6.61 -15.11
N GLY A 102 -1.53 6.02 -15.33
CA GLY A 102 -1.71 4.75 -16.05
C GLY A 102 -1.17 3.55 -15.29
N ILE A 103 -1.19 3.60 -13.96
CA ILE A 103 -0.63 2.58 -13.08
C ILE A 103 -1.73 1.85 -12.31
N THR A 104 -1.43 0.61 -11.91
CA THR A 104 -2.27 -0.20 -11.03
C THR A 104 -1.41 -0.67 -9.86
N VAL A 105 -1.99 -0.64 -8.67
CA VAL A 105 -1.37 -1.13 -7.42
C VAL A 105 -2.25 -2.21 -6.81
N GLY A 106 -1.69 -3.07 -5.97
CA GLY A 106 -2.45 -4.11 -5.28
C GLY A 106 -3.37 -3.52 -4.21
N THR A 107 -2.76 -2.91 -3.20
CA THR A 107 -3.42 -2.34 -2.02
C THR A 107 -3.05 -0.86 -1.86
N ILE A 108 -4.00 -0.06 -1.38
CA ILE A 108 -3.73 1.28 -0.83
C ILE A 108 -3.86 1.20 0.70
N TRP A 109 -2.73 1.30 1.38
CA TRP A 109 -2.63 1.29 2.84
C TRP A 109 -2.88 2.68 3.44
N LEU A 110 -3.36 2.74 4.68
CA LEU A 110 -3.40 3.96 5.47
C LEU A 110 -2.29 3.92 6.52
N ASP A 111 -1.31 4.81 6.40
CA ASP A 111 -0.18 4.92 7.34
C ASP A 111 -0.56 5.82 8.52
N ILE A 112 -1.19 5.21 9.53
CA ILE A 112 -1.69 5.90 10.72
C ILE A 112 -0.57 6.04 11.75
N VAL A 113 0.14 7.17 11.70
CA VAL A 113 1.20 7.51 12.65
C VAL A 113 0.80 8.67 13.54
N ALA A 114 1.18 8.60 14.82
CA ALA A 114 0.94 9.67 15.77
C ALA A 114 1.67 10.95 15.34
N ASN A 115 0.92 12.03 15.16
CA ASN A 115 1.42 13.35 14.80
C ASN A 115 0.48 14.43 15.38
N PRO A 116 0.87 15.72 15.36
CA PRO A 116 0.04 16.79 15.94
C PRO A 116 -1.30 17.06 15.22
N ASP A 117 -1.52 16.55 14.00
CA ASP A 117 -2.78 16.75 13.28
C ASP A 117 -3.91 15.86 13.84
N TRP A 118 -3.59 14.72 14.47
CA TRP A 118 -4.60 13.84 15.05
C TRP A 118 -5.23 14.47 16.30
N SER A 119 -6.57 14.42 16.35
CA SER A 119 -7.33 14.92 17.50
C SER A 119 -7.05 14.08 18.75
N SER A 120 -7.17 14.68 19.93
CA SER A 120 -7.24 13.91 21.19
C SER A 120 -8.57 13.14 21.33
N ASP A 121 -9.57 13.50 20.53
CA ASP A 121 -10.85 12.79 20.46
C ASP A 121 -10.76 11.59 19.51
N ILE A 122 -10.79 10.40 20.11
CA ILE A 122 -10.77 9.11 19.42
C ILE A 122 -11.96 8.96 18.46
N SER A 123 -13.13 9.49 18.81
CA SER A 123 -14.32 9.39 17.96
C SER A 123 -14.16 10.19 16.66
N THR A 124 -13.56 11.38 16.76
CA THR A 124 -13.21 12.21 15.61
C THR A 124 -12.20 11.50 14.70
N ASN A 125 -11.13 10.93 15.27
CA ASN A 125 -10.13 10.20 14.48
C ASN A 125 -10.71 8.96 13.78
N ARG A 126 -11.56 8.21 14.49
CA ARG A 126 -12.24 7.04 13.92
C ARG A 126 -13.15 7.43 12.77
N GLN A 127 -13.92 8.50 12.92
CA GLN A 127 -14.79 8.99 11.84
C GLN A 127 -13.97 9.35 10.61
N PHE A 128 -12.87 10.09 10.79
CA PHE A 128 -11.98 10.45 9.69
C PHE A 128 -11.42 9.23 8.94
N ILE A 129 -10.95 8.21 9.67
CA ILE A 129 -10.45 6.96 9.06
C ILE A 129 -11.58 6.22 8.33
N ASN A 130 -12.76 6.13 8.93
CA ASN A 130 -13.93 5.50 8.30
C ASN A 130 -14.35 6.21 7.01
N ASP A 131 -14.26 7.54 6.97
CA ASP A 131 -14.57 8.34 5.77
C ASP A 131 -13.57 8.04 4.64
N MET A 132 -12.28 7.86 4.97
CA MET A 132 -11.27 7.43 4.00
C MET A 132 -11.58 6.04 3.44
N ILE A 133 -11.83 5.06 4.32
CA ILE A 133 -12.15 3.67 3.93
C ILE A 133 -13.41 3.63 3.06
N THR A 134 -14.48 4.31 3.48
CA THR A 134 -15.75 4.37 2.74
C THR A 134 -15.54 4.97 1.36
N THR A 135 -14.69 6.00 1.25
CA THR A 135 -14.37 6.61 -0.04
C THR A 135 -13.58 5.66 -0.94
N ALA A 136 -12.66 4.87 -0.39
CA ALA A 136 -11.91 3.87 -1.12
C ALA A 136 -12.79 2.68 -1.60
N GLN A 137 -13.87 2.38 -0.88
CA GLN A 137 -14.83 1.31 -1.19
C GLN A 137 -15.98 1.73 -2.13
N GLY A 138 -16.22 3.04 -2.32
CA GLY A 138 -17.18 3.57 -3.32
C GLY A 138 -16.73 3.25 -4.76
N PRO A 139 -17.61 3.37 -5.77
CA PRO A 139 -17.92 2.46 -6.91
C PRO A 139 -16.76 1.87 -7.75
N MET A 140 -15.64 1.55 -7.11
CA MET A 140 -14.58 0.71 -7.61
C MET A 140 -14.80 -0.65 -6.97
N CYS A 141 -15.17 -1.62 -7.81
CA CYS A 141 -15.31 -3.02 -7.46
C CYS A 141 -14.08 -3.52 -6.69
N PHE A 142 -14.20 -3.70 -5.38
CA PHE A 142 -13.33 -4.56 -4.61
C PHE A 142 -14.21 -5.43 -3.71
N SER A 143 -14.49 -6.64 -4.20
CA SER A 143 -14.83 -7.77 -3.32
C SER A 143 -13.59 -8.07 -2.49
N ASP A 144 -13.80 -8.38 -1.20
CA ASP A 144 -12.81 -8.98 -0.30
C ASP A 144 -11.91 -7.99 0.46
N PHE A 145 -12.53 -7.15 1.30
CA PHE A 145 -11.92 -6.85 2.60
C PHE A 145 -12.29 -7.99 3.56
N GLU A 146 -11.39 -8.98 3.68
CA GLU A 146 -11.44 -9.95 4.77
C GLU A 146 -11.29 -9.21 6.10
N HIS A 147 -12.14 -9.56 7.05
CA HIS A 147 -12.18 -9.02 8.39
C HIS A 147 -10.88 -9.37 9.13
N PHE A 148 -10.18 -8.36 9.64
CA PHE A 148 -9.31 -8.52 10.80
C PHE A 148 -10.10 -8.26 12.09
#